data_AF-A0A1C0Y8B2-F1
#
_entry.id   AF-A0A1C0Y8B2-F1
#
_cell.length_a   1.000
_cell.length_b   1.000
_cell.length_c   1.000
_cell.angle_alpha   90.00
_cell.angle_beta   90.00
_cell.angle_gamma   90.00
#
_symmetry.space_group_name_H-M   'P 1'
#
loop_
_entity.id
_entity.type
_entity.pdbx_description
1 polymer ?
#
loop_
_entity_poly.entity_id
_entity_poly.type
_entity_poly.pdbx_seq_one_letter_code
_entity_poly.pdbx_strand_id
1 'polypeptide(L)'
;MKGATIFVDFEFQLERGAPCKLIEIGAVRLYDGQLTTFTSLIKQKGITQETLAFTGITREELQEAPSYKDVSLAFLAFIGAAPTFVFFSYQDREVLYDNRFLEAILAESRLIDYQEKMMVHLNEMRMPSLSALLQMHHLPHEVAHRALSDAQALYELYEVTDGDAVLTDVATTIISIPFVRRLLKKQRDMVEVTLYQYNIRTGERQTYEWKFEVPQQEIDIEVELLSSGLLSSLRTTVVEKQWVYGKTDESTQILEAINAVLQQSVLFVPSHRCSLVNLFFDYSVPMTKCEVLPYFQMVAERYTKEDNERVSKTLKAAHQQISTQYVSVFAYIDEHLPRFREQLHKRGLLDG
;
A
#
# COMPACT_ATOMS: atom_id res chain seq x y z
N MET A 1 4.60 9.75 26.04
CA MET A 1 6.06 9.64 25.79
C MET A 1 6.19 9.11 24.38
N LYS A 2 6.97 9.75 23.50
CA LYS A 2 7.24 9.21 22.17
C LYS A 2 8.08 7.93 22.34
N GLY A 3 7.61 6.80 21.83
CA GLY A 3 8.42 5.58 21.77
C GLY A 3 9.56 5.72 20.75
N ALA A 4 10.44 4.73 20.68
CA ALA A 4 11.53 4.71 19.72
C ALA A 4 11.02 4.54 18.28
N THR A 5 11.77 5.05 17.30
CA THR A 5 11.56 4.71 15.89
C THR A 5 12.33 3.43 15.58
N ILE A 6 11.64 2.42 15.05
CA ILE A 6 12.17 1.10 14.74
C ILE A 6 12.08 0.90 13.24
N PHE A 7 13.20 1.03 12.55
CA PHE A 7 13.34 0.60 11.16
C PHE A 7 13.46 -0.92 11.18
N VAL A 8 12.55 -1.62 10.53
CA VAL A 8 12.46 -3.07 10.63
C VAL A 8 12.27 -3.69 9.25
N ASP A 9 12.92 -4.82 9.07
CA ASP A 9 12.76 -5.71 7.93
C ASP A 9 12.74 -7.16 8.42
N PHE A 10 12.12 -8.04 7.62
CA PHE A 10 11.93 -9.43 7.96
C PHE A 10 12.25 -10.32 6.77
N GLU A 11 12.98 -11.41 7.03
CA GLU A 11 13.03 -12.51 6.09
C GLU A 11 12.08 -13.62 6.52
N PHE A 12 11.28 -14.11 5.58
CA PHE A 12 10.22 -15.06 5.86
C PHE A 12 9.84 -15.90 4.64
N GLN A 13 9.12 -16.99 4.89
CA GLN A 13 8.48 -17.79 3.86
C GLN A 13 6.96 -17.76 4.02
N LEU A 14 6.27 -17.37 2.94
CA LEU A 14 4.82 -17.48 2.84
C LEU A 14 4.43 -18.77 2.13
N GLU A 15 3.45 -19.46 2.71
CA GLU A 15 2.83 -20.65 2.13
C GLU A 15 1.32 -20.47 2.14
N ARG A 16 0.66 -20.82 1.03
CA ARG A 16 -0.79 -20.65 0.92
C ARG A 16 -1.51 -21.48 1.97
N GLY A 17 -2.27 -20.83 2.84
CA GLY A 17 -3.06 -21.49 3.88
C GLY A 17 -2.25 -21.92 5.11
N ALA A 18 -0.99 -21.49 5.22
CA ALA A 18 -0.15 -21.73 6.39
C ALA A 18 0.30 -20.41 7.03
N PRO A 19 0.60 -20.39 8.34
CA PRO A 19 1.20 -19.23 8.99
C PRO A 19 2.54 -18.85 8.34
N CYS A 20 2.82 -17.55 8.28
CA CYS A 20 4.12 -17.02 7.89
C CYS A 20 5.25 -17.69 8.71
N LYS A 21 6.26 -18.19 8.02
CA LYS A 21 7.47 -18.75 8.64
C LYS A 21 8.55 -17.66 8.68
N LEU A 22 8.60 -16.92 9.78
CA LEU A 22 9.65 -15.93 10.03
C LEU A 22 11.00 -16.63 10.26
N ILE A 23 12.05 -16.18 9.55
CA ILE A 23 13.39 -16.79 9.58
C ILE A 23 14.50 -15.82 9.96
N GLU A 24 14.32 -14.51 9.79
CA GLU A 24 15.23 -13.47 10.28
C GLU A 24 14.44 -12.23 10.71
N ILE A 25 14.90 -11.55 11.76
CA ILE A 25 14.46 -10.20 12.12
C ILE A 25 15.70 -9.31 12.08
N GLY A 26 15.61 -8.19 11.38
CA GLY A 26 16.61 -7.13 11.39
C GLY A 26 15.95 -5.82 11.76
N ALA A 27 16.58 -5.08 12.68
CA ALA A 27 16.05 -3.78 13.07
C ALA A 27 17.13 -2.79 13.49
N VAL A 28 16.88 -1.52 13.18
CA VAL A 28 17.59 -0.36 13.70
C VAL A 28 16.64 0.43 14.58
N ARG A 29 17.05 0.68 15.81
CA ARG A 29 16.31 1.47 16.80
C ARG A 29 16.97 2.82 16.97
N LEU A 30 16.22 3.88 16.67
CA LEU A 30 16.57 5.27 16.94
C LEU A 30 15.77 5.75 18.15
N TYR A 31 16.48 6.10 19.23
CA TYR A 31 15.88 6.65 20.44
C TYR A 31 16.81 7.70 21.06
N ASP A 32 16.29 8.91 21.28
CA ASP A 32 17.06 10.05 21.79
C ASP A 32 18.38 10.29 21.04
N GLY A 33 18.36 10.14 19.71
CA GLY A 33 19.52 10.30 18.83
C GLY A 33 20.53 9.13 18.87
N GLN A 34 20.27 8.10 19.68
CA GLN A 34 21.11 6.90 19.75
C GLN A 34 20.59 5.80 18.82
N LEU A 35 21.48 5.29 17.97
CA LEU A 35 21.24 4.12 17.14
C LEU A 35 21.71 2.85 17.86
N THR A 36 20.85 1.83 17.84
CA THR A 36 21.16 0.47 18.29
C THR A 36 20.56 -0.52 17.30
N THR A 37 21.17 -1.68 17.12
CA THR A 37 20.70 -2.69 16.17
C THR A 37 20.27 -3.96 16.86
N PHE A 38 19.36 -4.68 16.21
CA PHE A 38 18.96 -6.03 16.57
C PHE A 38 18.99 -6.89 15.32
N THR A 39 19.58 -8.07 15.43
CA THR A 39 19.49 -9.10 14.39
C THR A 39 19.39 -10.45 15.05
N SER A 40 18.53 -11.31 14.50
CA SER A 40 18.50 -12.72 14.87
C SER A 40 17.88 -13.53 13.76
N LEU A 41 18.56 -14.64 13.42
CA LEU A 41 17.92 -15.76 12.75
C LEU A 41 16.95 -16.44 13.71
N ILE A 42 15.97 -17.15 13.14
CA ILE A 42 14.96 -17.89 13.88
C ILE A 42 14.95 -19.34 13.42
N LYS A 43 15.01 -20.25 14.40
CA LYS A 43 14.99 -21.68 14.12
C LYS A 43 13.72 -22.10 13.39
N GLN A 44 13.89 -22.60 12.17
CA GLN A 44 12.77 -23.00 11.33
C GLN A 44 13.09 -24.24 10.49
N LYS A 45 12.06 -25.03 10.18
CA LYS A 45 12.14 -26.20 9.31
C LYS A 45 11.26 -26.02 8.08
N GLY A 46 11.59 -26.76 7.01
CA GLY A 46 10.79 -26.78 5.79
C GLY A 46 10.81 -25.46 5.02
N ILE A 47 11.92 -24.72 5.09
CA ILE A 47 12.17 -23.58 4.20
C ILE A 47 12.58 -24.11 2.82
N THR A 48 12.00 -23.55 1.76
CA THR A 48 12.22 -23.93 0.36
C THR A 48 13.61 -23.49 -0.09
N GLN A 49 14.13 -24.13 -1.13
CA GLN A 49 15.43 -23.72 -1.68
C GLN A 49 15.38 -22.31 -2.31
N GLU A 50 14.21 -21.89 -2.80
CA GLU A 50 13.97 -20.56 -3.34
C GLU A 50 14.19 -19.48 -2.28
N THR A 51 13.54 -19.61 -1.11
CA THR A 51 13.72 -18.65 0.01
C THR A 51 15.17 -18.62 0.50
N LEU A 52 15.82 -19.77 0.65
CA LEU A 52 17.23 -19.84 1.07
C LEU A 52 18.17 -19.20 0.05
N ALA A 53 17.92 -19.41 -1.24
CA ALA A 53 18.73 -18.80 -2.31
C ALA A 53 18.51 -17.28 -2.41
N PHE A 54 17.27 -16.83 -2.19
CA PHE A 54 16.90 -15.41 -2.21
C PHE A 54 17.55 -14.63 -1.07
N THR A 55 17.51 -15.18 0.14
CA THR A 55 18.03 -14.54 1.37
C THR A 55 19.52 -14.82 1.63
N GLY A 56 20.07 -15.85 0.98
CA GLY A 56 21.41 -16.35 1.27
C GLY A 56 21.54 -17.09 2.62
N ILE A 57 20.45 -17.24 3.39
CA ILE A 57 20.45 -17.98 4.66
C ILE A 57 20.50 -19.48 4.38
N THR A 58 21.37 -20.20 5.08
CA THR A 58 21.54 -21.65 4.94
C THR A 58 20.63 -22.45 5.86
N ARG A 59 20.44 -23.74 5.56
CA ARG A 59 19.64 -24.63 6.42
C ARG A 59 20.33 -24.88 7.75
N GLU A 60 21.66 -24.90 7.74
CA GLU A 60 22.52 -25.12 8.89
C GLU A 60 22.39 -23.95 9.87
N GLU A 61 22.48 -22.71 9.37
CA GLU A 61 22.24 -21.49 10.16
C GLU A 61 20.86 -21.50 10.83
N LEU A 62 19.80 -21.88 10.09
CA LEU A 62 18.46 -21.99 10.66
C LEU A 62 18.32 -23.13 11.67
N GLN A 63 19.13 -24.19 11.60
CA GLN A 63 19.07 -25.28 12.58
C GLN A 63 19.74 -24.89 13.91
N GLU A 64 20.79 -24.10 13.83
CA GLU A 64 21.58 -23.60 14.98
C GLU A 64 20.98 -22.33 15.59
N ALA A 65 20.11 -21.62 14.85
CA ALA A 65 19.46 -20.40 15.30
C ALA A 65 18.66 -20.56 16.62
N PRO A 66 18.46 -19.47 17.39
CA PRO A 66 17.62 -19.47 18.57
C PRO A 66 16.16 -19.81 18.28
N SER A 67 15.42 -20.21 19.32
CA SER A 67 14.00 -20.53 19.15
C SER A 67 13.18 -19.27 18.88
N TYR A 68 12.07 -19.40 18.15
CA TYR A 68 11.14 -18.30 17.90
C TYR A 68 10.74 -17.57 19.19
N LYS A 69 10.54 -18.30 20.30
CA LYS A 69 10.18 -17.72 21.60
C LYS A 69 11.29 -16.82 22.15
N ASP A 70 12.54 -17.28 22.11
CA ASP A 70 13.67 -16.54 22.66
C ASP A 70 13.93 -15.26 21.84
N VAL A 71 13.87 -15.37 20.51
CA VAL A 71 14.00 -14.22 19.61
C VAL A 71 12.87 -13.23 19.82
N SER A 72 11.62 -13.71 19.93
CA SER A 72 10.46 -12.85 20.16
C SER A 72 10.60 -12.05 21.45
N LEU A 73 11.02 -12.68 22.55
CA LEU A 73 11.22 -12.00 23.83
C LEU A 73 12.35 -10.98 23.76
N ALA A 74 13.46 -11.32 23.11
CA ALA A 74 14.59 -10.42 22.92
C ALA A 74 14.21 -9.21 22.06
N PHE A 75 13.44 -9.43 20.98
CA PHE A 75 12.99 -8.36 20.09
C PHE A 75 11.99 -7.44 20.79
N LEU A 76 11.05 -7.97 21.58
CA LEU A 76 10.12 -7.16 22.40
C LEU A 76 10.87 -6.27 23.40
N ALA A 77 11.90 -6.81 24.05
CA ALA A 77 12.74 -6.04 24.97
C ALA A 77 13.52 -4.94 24.23
N PHE A 78 13.98 -5.22 23.01
CA PHE A 78 14.70 -4.26 22.18
C PHE A 78 13.83 -3.08 21.73
N ILE A 79 12.63 -3.34 21.20
CA ILE A 79 11.76 -2.28 20.66
C ILE A 79 11.15 -1.40 21.76
N GLY A 80 10.91 -1.95 22.95
CA GLY A 80 10.30 -1.22 24.07
C GLY A 80 8.80 -1.00 23.88
N ALA A 81 8.27 0.09 24.47
CA ALA A 81 6.83 0.39 24.46
C ALA A 81 6.47 1.45 23.40
N ALA A 82 5.31 1.27 22.76
CA ALA A 82 4.72 2.19 21.78
C ALA A 82 5.69 2.70 20.68
N PRO A 83 6.44 1.82 20.01
CA PRO A 83 7.35 2.22 18.94
C PRO A 83 6.61 2.80 17.73
N THR A 84 7.34 3.58 16.93
CA THR A 84 6.97 3.83 15.54
C THR A 84 7.75 2.85 14.68
N PHE A 85 7.08 1.86 14.10
CA PHE A 85 7.69 0.98 13.12
C PHE A 85 7.74 1.68 11.77
N VAL A 86 8.90 1.64 11.14
CA VAL A 86 9.14 2.06 9.76
C VAL A 86 9.60 0.82 9.01
N PHE A 87 8.87 0.44 7.97
CA PHE A 87 9.14 -0.75 7.15
C PHE A 87 8.98 -0.41 5.67
N PHE A 88 9.47 -1.28 4.79
CA PHE A 88 9.56 -0.98 3.35
C PHE A 88 8.70 -1.91 2.48
N SER A 89 7.54 -2.35 2.96
CA SER A 89 6.51 -2.94 2.11
C SER A 89 5.22 -3.26 2.88
N TYR A 90 4.13 -3.49 2.15
CA TYR A 90 2.92 -4.07 2.75
C TYR A 90 3.17 -5.48 3.32
N GLN A 91 4.09 -6.27 2.77
CA GLN A 91 4.38 -7.62 3.25
C GLN A 91 4.95 -7.59 4.68
N ASP A 92 5.86 -6.68 5.00
CA ASP A 92 6.41 -6.52 6.36
C ASP A 92 5.32 -6.17 7.37
N ARG A 93 4.36 -5.34 6.94
CA ARG A 93 3.17 -5.06 7.75
C ARG A 93 2.37 -6.33 8.06
N GLU A 94 2.16 -7.20 7.07
CA GLU A 94 1.47 -8.47 7.30
C GLU A 94 2.28 -9.39 8.24
N VAL A 95 3.62 -9.39 8.13
CA VAL A 95 4.50 -10.10 9.06
C VAL A 95 4.32 -9.57 10.49
N LEU A 96 4.31 -8.24 10.69
CA LEU A 96 4.04 -7.64 12.00
C LEU A 96 2.72 -8.15 12.58
N TYR A 97 1.64 -8.11 11.79
CA TYR A 97 0.33 -8.56 12.25
C TYR A 97 0.23 -10.07 12.45
N ASP A 98 0.90 -10.90 11.65
CA ASP A 98 0.87 -12.36 11.75
C ASP A 98 1.58 -12.89 12.99
N ASN A 99 2.55 -12.14 13.50
CA ASN A 99 3.33 -12.51 14.66
C ASN A 99 2.65 -12.07 15.97
N ARG A 100 1.87 -12.98 16.56
CA ARG A 100 1.09 -12.74 17.80
C ARG A 100 1.87 -12.15 18.97
N PHE A 101 3.19 -12.36 19.05
CA PHE A 101 3.98 -11.78 20.13
C PHE A 101 4.03 -10.24 20.06
N LEU A 102 3.77 -9.64 18.89
CA LEU A 102 3.71 -8.20 18.68
C LEU A 102 2.32 -7.59 18.94
N GLU A 103 1.27 -8.40 19.08
CA GLU A 103 -0.14 -7.95 19.10
C GLU A 103 -0.39 -6.81 20.11
N ALA A 104 0.08 -6.96 21.34
CA ALA A 104 -0.09 -5.95 22.38
C ALA A 104 0.66 -4.64 22.10
N ILE A 105 1.83 -4.72 21.44
CA ILE A 105 2.64 -3.55 21.11
C ILE A 105 2.05 -2.82 19.90
N LEU A 106 1.57 -3.56 18.89
CA LEU A 106 1.01 -3.00 17.67
C LEU A 106 -0.27 -2.18 17.88
N ALA A 107 -0.99 -2.41 18.98
CA ALA A 107 -2.15 -1.62 19.36
C ALA A 107 -1.80 -0.15 19.63
N GLU A 108 -0.62 0.09 20.21
CA GLU A 108 -0.14 1.43 20.60
C GLU A 108 0.94 1.97 19.65
N SER A 109 1.30 1.21 18.61
CA SER A 109 2.39 1.55 17.69
C SER A 109 1.90 2.31 16.48
N ARG A 110 2.74 3.20 15.94
CA ARG A 110 2.60 3.69 14.57
C ARG A 110 3.26 2.72 13.60
N LEU A 111 2.63 2.50 12.45
CA LEU A 111 3.06 1.61 11.39
C LEU A 111 3.21 2.42 10.10
N ILE A 112 4.46 2.77 9.80
CA ILE A 112 4.84 3.61 8.68
C ILE A 112 5.36 2.71 7.55
N ASP A 113 4.52 2.53 6.54
CA ASP A 113 4.95 1.95 5.26
C ASP A 113 5.72 3.02 4.47
N TYR A 114 7.04 3.05 4.64
CA TYR A 114 7.85 4.10 4.06
C TYR A 114 7.89 4.06 2.53
N GLN A 115 7.69 2.88 1.94
CA GLN A 115 7.54 2.75 0.48
C GLN A 115 6.29 3.50 0.00
N GLU A 116 5.15 3.32 0.66
CA GLU A 116 3.93 4.06 0.34
C GLU A 116 4.12 5.59 0.53
N LYS A 117 4.82 6.01 1.60
CA LYS A 117 5.14 7.42 1.85
C LYS A 117 5.98 8.03 0.74
N MET A 118 7.05 7.33 0.32
CA MET A 118 7.89 7.75 -0.79
C MET A 118 7.12 7.83 -2.10
N MET A 119 6.20 6.89 -2.37
CA MET A 119 5.35 6.97 -3.56
C MET A 119 4.50 8.25 -3.58
N VAL A 120 3.88 8.60 -2.44
CA VAL A 120 3.07 9.83 -2.35
C VAL A 120 3.95 11.06 -2.49
N HIS A 121 5.08 11.11 -1.78
CA HIS A 121 6.03 12.23 -1.83
C HIS A 121 6.60 12.47 -3.24
N LEU A 122 6.99 11.39 -3.93
CA LEU A 122 7.50 11.46 -5.31
C LEU A 122 6.38 11.56 -6.37
N ASN A 123 5.12 11.49 -5.95
CA ASN A 123 3.94 11.39 -6.81
C ASN A 123 4.06 10.27 -7.88
N GLU A 124 4.55 9.10 -7.48
CA GLU A 124 4.80 7.94 -8.34
C GLU A 124 3.81 6.81 -8.06
N MET A 125 3.19 6.30 -9.12
CA MET A 125 2.19 5.22 -9.03
C MET A 125 2.83 3.83 -9.06
N ARG A 126 4.05 3.70 -9.61
CA ARG A 126 4.84 2.47 -9.59
C ARG A 126 5.52 2.32 -8.24
N MET A 127 5.38 1.15 -7.62
CA MET A 127 6.06 0.86 -6.35
C MET A 127 7.58 0.76 -6.60
N PRO A 128 8.41 1.66 -6.05
CA PRO A 128 9.86 1.56 -6.18
C PRO A 128 10.40 0.49 -5.24
N SER A 129 11.40 -0.29 -5.66
CA SER A 129 12.11 -1.17 -4.72
C SER A 129 13.05 -0.36 -3.82
N LEU A 130 13.44 -0.93 -2.67
CA LEU A 130 14.39 -0.30 -1.75
C LEU A 130 15.70 0.00 -2.49
N SER A 131 16.25 -1.01 -3.19
CA SER A 131 17.47 -0.87 -3.98
C SER A 131 17.38 0.21 -5.07
N ALA A 132 16.22 0.40 -5.71
CA ALA A 132 16.06 1.45 -6.71
C ALA A 132 16.13 2.85 -6.09
N LEU A 133 15.52 3.05 -4.91
CA LEU A 133 15.63 4.33 -4.18
C LEU A 133 17.05 4.55 -3.65
N LEU A 134 17.68 3.53 -3.06
CA LEU A 134 19.07 3.64 -2.61
C LEU A 134 20.01 4.04 -3.75
N GLN A 135 19.86 3.40 -4.92
CA GLN A 135 20.65 3.74 -6.10
C GLN A 135 20.42 5.18 -6.57
N MET A 136 19.16 5.65 -6.54
CA MET A 136 18.80 7.03 -6.89
C MET A 136 19.50 8.05 -5.98
N HIS A 137 19.69 7.72 -4.70
CA HIS A 137 20.35 8.56 -3.71
C HIS A 137 21.85 8.26 -3.53
N HIS A 138 22.44 7.39 -4.38
CA HIS A 138 23.84 6.97 -4.30
C HIS A 138 24.24 6.35 -2.95
N LEU A 139 23.30 5.69 -2.27
CA LEU A 139 23.54 4.95 -1.05
C LEU A 139 24.03 3.52 -1.33
N PRO A 140 24.96 2.99 -0.54
CA PRO A 140 25.35 1.60 -0.63
C PRO A 140 24.23 0.68 -0.16
N HIS A 141 24.24 -0.57 -0.65
CA HIS A 141 23.41 -1.64 -0.12
C HIS A 141 24.30 -2.88 0.01
N GLU A 142 24.82 -3.14 1.22
CA GLU A 142 25.89 -4.12 1.42
C GLU A 142 25.46 -5.52 0.98
N VAL A 143 24.32 -6.00 1.48
CA VAL A 143 23.74 -7.29 1.12
C VAL A 143 22.22 -7.15 1.07
N ALA A 144 21.63 -7.25 -0.11
CA ALA A 144 20.18 -7.29 -0.26
C ALA A 144 19.60 -8.60 0.28
N HIS A 145 18.38 -8.55 0.82
CA HIS A 145 17.66 -9.71 1.36
C HIS A 145 18.33 -10.33 2.58
N ARG A 146 18.92 -9.47 3.39
CA ARG A 146 19.37 -9.74 4.75
C ARG A 146 18.74 -8.71 5.64
N ALA A 147 17.93 -9.15 6.60
CA ALA A 147 17.00 -8.27 7.28
C ALA A 147 17.69 -7.07 7.97
N LEU A 148 18.86 -7.27 8.59
CA LEU A 148 19.56 -6.15 9.24
C LEU A 148 20.13 -5.16 8.22
N SER A 149 20.68 -5.65 7.11
CA SER A 149 21.22 -4.82 6.03
C SER A 149 20.10 -4.00 5.40
N ASP A 150 18.94 -4.60 5.16
CA ASP A 150 17.77 -3.92 4.60
C ASP A 150 17.19 -2.89 5.59
N ALA A 151 17.12 -3.20 6.88
CA ALA A 151 16.71 -2.25 7.92
C ALA A 151 17.69 -1.06 8.09
N GLN A 152 19.00 -1.30 7.95
CA GLN A 152 20.02 -0.24 7.96
C GLN A 152 19.91 0.64 6.72
N ALA A 153 19.77 0.04 5.55
CA ALA A 153 19.60 0.78 4.31
C ALA A 153 18.30 1.59 4.31
N LEU A 154 17.22 1.06 4.91
CA LEU A 154 15.98 1.80 5.13
C LEU A 154 16.18 3.03 6.05
N TYR A 155 16.95 2.88 7.13
CA TYR A 155 17.31 4.03 7.98
C TYR A 155 18.14 5.06 7.21
N GLU A 156 19.16 4.64 6.46
CA GLU A 156 19.96 5.57 5.64
C GLU A 156 19.12 6.30 4.58
N LEU A 157 18.19 5.57 3.95
CA LEU A 157 17.23 6.16 3.04
C LEU A 157 16.34 7.18 3.75
N TYR A 158 15.84 6.86 4.94
CA TYR A 158 15.03 7.78 5.75
C TYR A 158 15.80 9.06 6.06
N GLU A 159 17.06 8.97 6.49
CA GLU A 159 17.88 10.15 6.81
C GLU A 159 18.18 11.00 5.58
N VAL A 160 18.58 10.38 4.45
CA VAL A 160 18.97 11.14 3.25
C VAL A 160 17.77 11.82 2.58
N THR A 161 16.57 11.28 2.78
CA THR A 161 15.33 11.84 2.23
C THR A 161 14.64 12.83 3.18
N ASP A 162 15.23 13.10 4.35
CA ASP A 162 14.58 13.85 5.44
C ASP A 162 13.20 13.24 5.77
N GLY A 163 13.23 12.00 6.25
CA GLY A 163 12.01 11.20 6.43
C GLY A 163 10.97 11.85 7.33
N ASP A 164 11.37 12.66 8.32
CA ASP A 164 10.44 13.45 9.13
C ASP A 164 9.69 14.48 8.26
N ALA A 165 10.38 15.15 7.33
CA ALA A 165 9.75 16.04 6.36
C ALA A 165 8.86 15.27 5.38
N VAL A 166 9.30 14.12 4.87
CA VAL A 166 8.47 13.26 3.99
C VAL A 166 7.16 12.88 4.69
N LEU A 167 7.22 12.47 5.96
CA LEU A 167 6.03 12.12 6.74
C LEU A 167 5.12 13.33 6.99
N THR A 168 5.70 14.51 7.21
CA THR A 168 4.95 15.77 7.40
C THR A 168 4.26 16.20 6.12
N ASP A 169 4.95 16.12 4.98
CA ASP A 169 4.45 16.55 3.67
C ASP A 169 3.22 15.75 3.21
N VAL A 170 3.17 14.46 3.58
CA VAL A 170 2.07 13.56 3.22
C VAL A 170 0.98 13.49 4.29
N ALA A 171 1.15 14.17 5.42
CA ALA A 171 0.14 14.20 6.48
C ALA A 171 -1.17 14.83 6.01
N THR A 172 -2.30 14.28 6.46
CA THR A 172 -3.62 14.77 6.06
C THR A 172 -4.73 14.41 7.06
N THR A 173 -5.71 15.30 7.15
CA THR A 173 -6.99 15.10 7.86
C THR A 173 -8.13 14.78 6.90
N ILE A 174 -7.85 14.62 5.61
CA ILE A 174 -8.85 14.53 4.55
C ILE A 174 -8.99 13.07 4.10
N ILE A 175 -10.21 12.56 4.15
CA ILE A 175 -10.58 11.27 3.57
C ILE A 175 -11.40 11.51 2.30
N SER A 176 -11.01 10.83 1.24
CA SER A 176 -11.67 10.86 -0.07
C SER A 176 -12.23 9.47 -0.41
N ILE A 177 -13.54 9.40 -0.66
CA ILE A 177 -14.27 8.16 -1.02
C ILE A 177 -14.84 8.28 -2.43
N PRO A 178 -14.20 7.67 -3.44
CA PRO A 178 -14.66 7.75 -4.82
C PRO A 178 -15.65 6.65 -5.18
N PHE A 179 -16.62 7.02 -6.01
CA PHE A 179 -17.51 6.11 -6.72
C PHE A 179 -17.41 6.42 -8.21
N VAL A 180 -17.12 5.40 -9.00
CA VAL A 180 -17.05 5.51 -10.46
C VAL A 180 -18.13 4.62 -11.05
N ARG A 181 -19.02 5.21 -11.85
CA ARG A 181 -20.02 4.50 -12.64
C ARG A 181 -19.68 4.66 -14.11
N ARG A 182 -19.70 3.56 -14.84
CA ARG A 182 -19.48 3.53 -16.29
C ARG A 182 -20.67 2.88 -16.97
N LEU A 183 -21.10 3.48 -18.07
CA LEU A 183 -22.20 2.98 -18.89
C LEU A 183 -21.79 3.06 -20.36
N LEU A 184 -21.60 1.90 -20.98
CA LEU A 184 -21.33 1.83 -22.41
C LEU A 184 -22.64 1.94 -23.19
N LYS A 185 -22.75 2.97 -24.04
CA LYS A 185 -23.92 3.17 -24.91
C LYS A 185 -23.48 3.66 -26.28
N LYS A 186 -23.87 2.93 -27.34
CA LYS A 186 -23.57 3.29 -28.74
C LYS A 186 -22.08 3.63 -28.98
N GLN A 187 -21.18 2.74 -28.55
CA GLN A 187 -19.71 2.94 -28.67
C GLN A 187 -19.19 4.20 -27.97
N ARG A 188 -19.88 4.66 -26.95
CA ARG A 188 -19.44 5.75 -26.09
C ARG A 188 -19.49 5.29 -24.65
N ASP A 189 -18.42 5.57 -23.92
CA ASP A 189 -18.33 5.35 -22.49
C ASP A 189 -18.84 6.59 -21.78
N MET A 190 -19.98 6.47 -21.09
CA MET A 190 -20.48 7.51 -20.21
C MET A 190 -19.94 7.25 -18.81
N VAL A 191 -19.12 8.17 -18.31
CA VAL A 191 -18.48 8.07 -17.00
C VAL A 191 -19.13 9.07 -16.06
N GLU A 192 -19.51 8.61 -14.87
CA GLU A 192 -19.91 9.44 -13.75
C GLU A 192 -18.95 9.16 -12.59
N VAL A 193 -18.38 10.23 -12.01
CA VAL A 193 -17.52 10.15 -10.83
C VAL A 193 -18.16 10.97 -9.72
N THR A 194 -18.41 10.34 -8.57
CA THR A 194 -18.80 11.02 -7.33
C THR A 194 -17.69 10.84 -6.32
N LEU A 195 -17.22 11.94 -5.72
CA LEU A 195 -16.19 11.92 -4.68
C LEU A 195 -16.75 12.57 -3.41
N TYR A 196 -16.73 11.81 -2.31
CA TYR A 196 -17.07 12.34 -0.99
C TYR A 196 -15.78 12.66 -0.24
N GLN A 197 -15.63 13.91 0.19
CA GLN A 197 -14.50 14.38 0.97
C GLN A 197 -14.96 14.74 2.37
N TYR A 198 -14.24 14.24 3.38
CA TYR A 198 -14.52 14.49 4.78
C TYR A 198 -13.25 14.92 5.50
N ASN A 199 -13.30 16.07 6.18
CA ASN A 199 -12.23 16.51 7.06
C ASN A 199 -12.47 15.97 8.47
N ILE A 200 -11.65 15.02 8.92
CA ILE A 200 -11.82 14.35 10.22
C ILE A 200 -11.57 15.25 11.44
N ARG A 201 -10.92 16.40 11.23
CA ARG A 201 -10.63 17.40 12.27
C ARG A 201 -11.75 18.42 12.40
N THR A 202 -12.22 18.98 11.28
CA THR A 202 -13.24 20.05 11.28
C THR A 202 -14.68 19.52 11.14
N GLY A 203 -14.87 18.29 10.66
CA GLY A 203 -16.17 17.73 10.31
C GLY A 203 -16.75 18.28 9.00
N GLU A 204 -15.96 19.04 8.24
CA GLU A 204 -16.38 19.57 6.94
C GLU A 204 -16.63 18.45 5.93
N ARG A 205 -17.69 18.61 5.14
CA ARG A 205 -18.20 17.63 4.18
C ARG A 205 -18.34 18.29 2.82
N GLN A 206 -17.77 17.66 1.80
CA GLN A 206 -17.90 18.13 0.44
C GLN A 206 -18.18 16.96 -0.50
N THR A 207 -19.07 17.16 -1.45
CA THR A 207 -19.38 16.17 -2.50
C THR A 207 -19.11 16.81 -3.84
N TYR A 208 -18.33 16.10 -4.65
CA TYR A 208 -18.00 16.49 -6.01
C TYR A 208 -18.59 15.48 -6.99
N GLU A 209 -19.12 15.99 -8.10
CA GLU A 209 -19.71 15.17 -9.14
C GLU A 209 -19.20 15.63 -10.50
N TRP A 210 -18.70 14.68 -11.28
CA TRP A 210 -18.27 14.89 -12.65
C TRP A 210 -18.94 13.89 -13.56
N LYS A 211 -19.25 14.33 -14.77
CA LYS A 211 -19.78 13.49 -15.84
C LYS A 211 -19.11 13.85 -17.14
N PHE A 212 -18.72 12.84 -17.90
CA PHE A 212 -18.19 13.02 -19.24
C PHE A 212 -18.48 11.81 -20.10
N GLU A 213 -18.41 12.00 -21.41
CA GLU A 213 -18.62 10.96 -22.39
C GLU A 213 -17.39 10.89 -23.30
N VAL A 214 -16.93 9.67 -23.55
CA VAL A 214 -15.78 9.46 -24.44
C VAL A 214 -16.15 8.46 -25.53
N PRO A 215 -15.97 8.80 -26.82
CA PRO A 215 -16.11 7.82 -27.88
C PRO A 215 -15.06 6.73 -27.73
N GLN A 216 -15.45 5.48 -27.98
CA GLN A 216 -14.47 4.43 -28.21
C GLN A 216 -13.81 4.68 -29.57
N GLN A 217 -12.50 4.48 -29.62
CA GLN A 217 -11.72 4.55 -30.84
C GLN A 217 -11.36 3.13 -31.27
N GLU A 218 -11.58 2.83 -32.55
CA GLU A 218 -11.05 1.61 -33.16
C GLU A 218 -9.58 1.89 -33.52
N ILE A 219 -8.68 1.07 -33.01
CA ILE A 219 -7.26 1.11 -33.34
C ILE A 219 -6.82 -0.21 -33.95
N ASP A 220 -5.86 -0.14 -34.86
CA ASP A 220 -5.17 -1.30 -35.41
C ASP A 220 -3.95 -1.59 -34.51
N ILE A 221 -3.88 -2.80 -33.94
CA ILE A 221 -2.76 -3.26 -33.13
C ILE A 221 -2.00 -4.34 -33.90
N GLU A 222 -0.70 -4.13 -34.08
CA GLU A 222 0.19 -5.16 -34.63
C GLU A 222 0.55 -6.17 -33.54
N VAL A 223 0.13 -7.41 -33.74
CA VAL A 223 0.43 -8.54 -32.86
C VAL A 223 1.46 -9.42 -33.54
N GLU A 224 2.65 -9.55 -32.95
CA GLU A 224 3.64 -10.55 -33.38
C GLU A 224 3.25 -11.93 -32.83
N LEU A 225 2.88 -12.83 -33.73
CA LEU A 225 2.67 -14.24 -33.42
C LEU A 225 3.98 -15.01 -33.61
N LEU A 226 4.44 -15.64 -32.54
CA LEU A 226 5.54 -16.59 -32.56
C LEU A 226 4.98 -18.00 -32.77
N SER A 227 5.27 -18.59 -33.92
CA SER A 227 5.02 -20.01 -34.16
C SER A 227 6.33 -20.79 -34.05
N SER A 228 6.43 -21.65 -33.04
CA SER A 228 7.60 -22.50 -32.81
C SER A 228 7.40 -23.89 -33.44
N GLY A 229 8.19 -24.21 -34.46
CA GLY A 229 8.33 -25.57 -34.99
C GLY A 229 9.66 -26.21 -34.56
N LEU A 230 9.76 -27.54 -34.63
CA LEU A 230 10.92 -28.34 -34.19
C LEU A 230 12.28 -27.95 -34.80
N LEU A 231 12.32 -27.12 -35.87
CA LEU A 231 13.54 -26.75 -36.58
C LEU A 231 13.68 -25.23 -36.86
N SER A 232 12.67 -24.40 -36.59
CA SER A 232 12.77 -22.93 -36.69
C SER A 232 11.58 -22.21 -36.03
N SER A 233 11.79 -20.96 -35.63
CA SER A 233 10.71 -20.05 -35.22
C SER A 233 10.34 -19.12 -36.38
N LEU A 234 9.05 -19.07 -36.72
CA LEU A 234 8.49 -18.15 -37.70
C LEU A 234 7.77 -17.04 -36.94
N ARG A 235 8.13 -15.78 -37.25
CA ARG A 235 7.43 -14.59 -36.78
C ARG A 235 6.46 -14.13 -37.85
N THR A 236 5.19 -14.01 -37.49
CA THR A 236 4.15 -13.46 -38.36
C THR A 236 3.50 -12.29 -37.64
N THR A 237 3.50 -11.12 -38.27
CA THR A 237 2.75 -9.95 -37.77
C THR A 237 1.32 -10.00 -38.30
N VAL A 238 0.35 -9.90 -37.39
CA VAL A 238 -1.08 -9.79 -37.73
C VAL A 238 -1.60 -8.47 -37.20
N VAL A 239 -2.37 -7.75 -38.01
CA VAL A 239 -3.08 -6.54 -37.57
C VAL A 239 -4.43 -6.95 -36.99
N GLU A 240 -4.65 -6.66 -35.71
CA GLU A 240 -5.90 -6.91 -35.00
C GLU A 240 -6.58 -5.57 -34.67
N LYS A 241 -7.86 -5.43 -35.01
CA LYS A 241 -8.66 -4.27 -34.63
C LYS A 241 -9.12 -4.38 -33.18
N GLN A 242 -8.75 -3.41 -32.35
CA GLN A 242 -9.19 -3.32 -30.96
C GLN A 242 -9.88 -1.99 -30.67
N TRP A 243 -10.90 -2.05 -29.82
CA TRP A 243 -11.59 -0.86 -29.32
C TRP A 243 -10.90 -0.39 -28.05
N VAL A 244 -10.32 0.80 -28.09
CA VAL A 244 -9.77 1.47 -26.91
C VAL A 244 -10.68 2.59 -26.46
N TYR A 245 -10.62 2.92 -25.17
CA TYR A 245 -11.24 4.13 -24.68
C TYR A 245 -10.54 5.31 -25.36
N GLY A 246 -11.31 6.18 -26.03
CA GLY A 246 -10.73 7.41 -26.55
C GLY A 246 -10.25 8.31 -25.41
N LYS A 247 -9.66 9.46 -25.76
CA LYS A 247 -9.38 10.54 -24.82
C LYS A 247 -9.85 11.83 -25.46
N THR A 248 -10.60 12.64 -24.74
CA THR A 248 -11.03 13.98 -25.15
C THR A 248 -10.40 15.04 -24.24
N ASP A 249 -10.34 16.28 -24.71
CA ASP A 249 -9.92 17.43 -23.89
C ASP A 249 -10.81 17.55 -22.65
N GLU A 250 -12.12 17.34 -22.80
CA GLU A 250 -13.09 17.33 -21.70
C GLU A 250 -12.76 16.25 -20.65
N SER A 251 -12.53 14.99 -21.08
CA SER A 251 -12.16 13.93 -20.13
C SER A 251 -10.84 14.23 -19.42
N THR A 252 -9.89 14.88 -20.10
CA THR A 252 -8.60 15.23 -19.54
C THR A 252 -8.75 16.31 -18.48
N GLN A 253 -9.47 17.40 -18.79
CA GLN A 253 -9.74 18.50 -17.86
C GLN A 253 -10.50 18.02 -16.62
N ILE A 254 -11.45 17.10 -16.78
CA ILE A 254 -12.19 16.54 -15.65
C ILE A 254 -11.29 15.67 -14.77
N LEU A 255 -10.44 14.81 -15.36
CA LEU A 255 -9.50 14.00 -14.61
C LEU A 255 -8.44 14.86 -13.89
N GLU A 256 -8.02 15.98 -14.49
CA GLU A 256 -7.17 16.98 -13.84
C GLU A 256 -7.88 17.68 -12.67
N ALA A 257 -9.17 18.02 -12.82
CA ALA A 257 -9.98 18.57 -11.75
C ALA A 257 -10.16 17.57 -10.59
N ILE A 258 -10.32 16.28 -10.89
CA ILE A 258 -10.36 15.22 -9.88
C ILE A 258 -9.01 15.15 -9.14
N ASN A 259 -7.88 15.17 -9.86
CA ASN A 259 -6.55 15.20 -9.24
C ASN A 259 -6.38 16.37 -8.27
N ALA A 260 -6.83 17.57 -8.66
CA ALA A 260 -6.75 18.76 -7.80
C ALA A 260 -7.51 18.58 -6.48
N VAL A 261 -8.66 17.89 -6.49
CA VAL A 261 -9.43 17.59 -5.27
C VAL A 261 -8.77 16.49 -4.42
N LEU A 262 -8.08 15.54 -5.05
CA LEU A 262 -7.42 14.44 -4.35
C LEU A 262 -6.12 14.83 -3.64
N GLN A 263 -5.53 15.98 -4.00
CA GLN A 263 -4.29 16.45 -3.39
C GLN A 263 -4.38 16.43 -1.87
N GLN A 264 -3.35 15.87 -1.23
CA GLN A 264 -3.27 15.76 0.23
C GLN A 264 -4.50 15.09 0.85
N SER A 265 -5.03 14.03 0.25
CA SER A 265 -6.07 13.19 0.83
C SER A 265 -5.67 11.73 0.90
N VAL A 266 -6.26 10.99 1.84
CA VAL A 266 -6.21 9.54 1.83
C VAL A 266 -7.39 8.99 1.02
N LEU A 267 -7.13 7.99 0.17
CA LEU A 267 -8.18 7.30 -0.56
C LEU A 267 -8.72 6.14 0.27
N PHE A 268 -9.98 6.24 0.69
CA PHE A 268 -10.67 5.12 1.31
C PHE A 268 -11.35 4.27 0.24
N VAL A 269 -10.72 3.14 -0.11
CA VAL A 269 -11.05 2.30 -1.27
C VAL A 269 -10.79 0.82 -0.95
N PRO A 270 -11.25 -0.16 -1.75
CA PRO A 270 -11.02 -1.57 -1.41
C PRO A 270 -9.55 -2.00 -1.58
N SER A 271 -8.80 -1.40 -2.50
CA SER A 271 -7.40 -1.69 -2.79
C SER A 271 -6.77 -0.61 -3.67
N HIS A 272 -5.46 -0.69 -3.91
CA HIS A 272 -4.74 0.17 -4.87
C HIS A 272 -5.20 0.02 -6.34
N ARG A 273 -6.00 -1.00 -6.68
CA ARG A 273 -6.58 -1.22 -8.02
C ARG A 273 -8.07 -0.84 -8.05
N CYS A 274 -8.43 0.26 -7.38
CA CYS A 274 -9.82 0.71 -7.32
C CYS A 274 -10.28 1.28 -8.68
N SER A 275 -11.60 1.44 -8.82
CA SER A 275 -12.21 1.91 -10.07
C SER A 275 -11.73 3.31 -10.49
N LEU A 276 -11.34 4.16 -9.52
CA LEU A 276 -10.79 5.47 -9.82
C LEU A 276 -9.40 5.37 -10.46
N VAL A 277 -8.49 4.58 -9.88
CA VAL A 277 -7.16 4.35 -10.46
C VAL A 277 -7.26 3.76 -11.87
N ASN A 278 -8.16 2.79 -12.07
CA ASN A 278 -8.39 2.21 -13.40
C ASN A 278 -8.93 3.25 -14.39
N LEU A 279 -9.75 4.20 -13.95
CA LEU A 279 -10.24 5.29 -14.80
C LEU A 279 -9.08 6.13 -15.34
N PHE A 280 -8.18 6.59 -14.45
CA PHE A 280 -7.00 7.37 -14.86
C PHE A 280 -6.10 6.58 -15.82
N PHE A 281 -5.89 5.29 -15.53
CA PHE A 281 -5.12 4.39 -16.39
C PHE A 281 -5.75 4.26 -17.79
N ASP A 282 -7.05 3.95 -17.86
CA ASP A 282 -7.78 3.75 -19.12
C ASP A 282 -7.72 4.98 -20.04
N TYR A 283 -7.73 6.18 -19.46
CA TYR A 283 -7.68 7.45 -20.19
C TYR A 283 -6.25 8.00 -20.34
N SER A 284 -5.22 7.26 -19.92
CA SER A 284 -3.81 7.69 -19.98
C SER A 284 -3.62 9.10 -19.42
N VAL A 285 -4.21 9.37 -18.26
CA VAL A 285 -4.01 10.59 -17.48
C VAL A 285 -3.28 10.17 -16.19
N PRO A 286 -2.15 10.79 -15.84
CA PRO A 286 -1.48 10.52 -14.58
C PRO A 286 -2.40 10.85 -13.40
N MET A 287 -2.53 9.93 -12.45
CA MET A 287 -3.25 10.17 -11.21
C MET A 287 -2.30 10.68 -10.15
N THR A 288 -2.72 11.67 -9.35
CA THR A 288 -2.00 12.06 -8.14
C THR A 288 -1.96 10.89 -7.17
N LYS A 289 -0.77 10.50 -6.74
CA LYS A 289 -0.60 9.40 -5.81
C LYS A 289 -1.14 9.79 -4.44
N CYS A 290 -2.08 8.99 -3.95
CA CYS A 290 -2.62 9.10 -2.60
C CYS A 290 -2.24 7.85 -1.80
N GLU A 291 -2.13 8.01 -0.49
CA GLU A 291 -2.13 6.87 0.42
C GLU A 291 -3.49 6.18 0.36
N VAL A 292 -3.50 4.84 0.44
CA VAL A 292 -4.73 4.06 0.42
C VAL A 292 -5.04 3.55 1.82
N LEU A 293 -6.28 3.82 2.25
CA LEU A 293 -6.91 3.23 3.40
C LEU A 293 -7.90 2.15 2.94
N PRO A 294 -7.55 0.85 3.02
CA PRO A 294 -8.44 -0.22 2.62
C PRO A 294 -9.72 -0.28 3.46
N TYR A 295 -10.84 -0.58 2.81
CA TYR A 295 -12.15 -0.74 3.45
C TYR A 295 -12.17 -1.65 4.69
N PHE A 296 -11.46 -2.79 4.65
CA PHE A 296 -11.45 -3.74 5.76
C PHE A 296 -10.89 -3.13 7.06
N GLN A 297 -10.07 -2.07 6.98
CA GLN A 297 -9.47 -1.45 8.16
C GLN A 297 -10.50 -0.75 9.07
N MET A 298 -11.73 -0.56 8.58
CA MET A 298 -12.83 -0.07 9.42
C MET A 298 -13.41 -1.13 10.36
N VAL A 299 -13.12 -2.41 10.12
CA VAL A 299 -13.76 -3.51 10.83
C VAL A 299 -12.78 -4.57 11.35
N ALA A 300 -11.54 -4.58 10.84
CA ALA A 300 -10.50 -5.53 11.23
C ALA A 300 -9.10 -4.89 11.08
N GLU A 301 -8.09 -5.47 11.74
CA GLU A 301 -6.67 -5.12 11.50
C GLU A 301 -6.09 -5.89 10.31
N ARG A 302 -6.63 -7.08 10.03
CA ARG A 302 -6.15 -7.97 8.96
C ARG A 302 -7.09 -7.96 7.78
N TYR A 303 -6.53 -8.13 6.59
CA TYR A 303 -7.33 -8.27 5.40
C TYR A 303 -8.10 -9.59 5.42
N THR A 304 -9.42 -9.50 5.29
CA THR A 304 -10.23 -10.60 4.78
C THR A 304 -11.06 -10.09 3.61
N LYS A 305 -11.33 -11.00 2.65
CA LYS A 305 -12.20 -10.68 1.52
C LYS A 305 -13.61 -10.31 1.99
N GLU A 306 -14.11 -11.02 3.01
CA GLU A 306 -15.44 -10.81 3.58
C GLU A 306 -15.59 -9.42 4.21
N ASP A 307 -14.59 -8.95 4.96
CA ASP A 307 -14.61 -7.63 5.57
C ASP A 307 -14.62 -6.51 4.54
N ASN A 308 -13.80 -6.66 3.50
CA ASN A 308 -13.73 -5.69 2.42
C ASN A 308 -15.05 -5.65 1.62
N GLU A 309 -15.62 -6.81 1.31
CA GLU A 309 -16.92 -6.94 0.64
C GLU A 309 -18.06 -6.35 1.48
N ARG A 310 -18.05 -6.58 2.79
CA ARG A 310 -19.04 -6.04 3.73
C ARG A 310 -19.08 -4.52 3.68
N VAL A 311 -17.94 -3.86 3.88
CA VAL A 311 -17.84 -2.39 3.86
C VAL A 311 -18.16 -1.84 2.47
N SER A 312 -17.64 -2.48 1.41
CA SER A 312 -17.93 -2.11 0.01
C SER A 312 -19.43 -2.12 -0.30
N LYS A 313 -20.16 -3.15 0.16
CA LYS A 313 -21.61 -3.26 -0.05
C LYS A 313 -22.36 -2.15 0.68
N THR A 314 -22.01 -1.86 1.92
CA THR A 314 -22.61 -0.79 2.72
C THR A 314 -22.41 0.58 2.05
N LEU A 315 -21.19 0.91 1.65
CA LEU A 315 -20.86 2.18 1.00
C LEU A 315 -21.54 2.35 -0.37
N LYS A 316 -21.61 1.27 -1.17
CA LYS A 316 -22.33 1.30 -2.46
C LYS A 316 -23.82 1.52 -2.26
N ALA A 317 -24.44 0.84 -1.30
CA ALA A 317 -25.86 1.02 -0.99
C ALA A 317 -26.15 2.45 -0.49
N ALA A 318 -25.25 3.02 0.33
CA ALA A 318 -25.31 4.40 0.80
C ALA A 318 -25.20 5.42 -0.36
N HIS A 319 -24.23 5.25 -1.26
CA HIS A 319 -24.07 6.14 -2.42
C HIS A 319 -25.25 6.05 -3.40
N GLN A 320 -25.74 4.84 -3.68
CA GLN A 320 -26.84 4.61 -4.61
C GLN A 320 -28.21 4.95 -3.99
N GLN A 321 -28.27 5.31 -2.70
CA GLN A 321 -29.50 5.61 -1.96
C GLN A 321 -30.56 4.48 -2.11
N ILE A 322 -30.11 3.23 -2.16
CA ILE A 322 -30.95 2.07 -2.56
C ILE A 322 -32.05 1.75 -1.54
N SER A 323 -31.97 2.26 -0.31
CA SER A 323 -33.00 2.05 0.72
C SER A 323 -32.85 3.05 1.87
N THR A 324 -33.96 3.37 2.54
CA THR A 324 -34.01 4.17 3.78
C THR A 324 -33.32 3.48 4.97
N GLN A 325 -32.96 2.21 4.84
CA GLN A 325 -32.20 1.46 5.86
C GLN A 325 -30.70 1.74 5.84
N TYR A 326 -30.15 2.30 4.76
CA TYR A 326 -28.72 2.63 4.68
C TYR A 326 -28.51 4.10 5.02
N VAL A 327 -27.56 4.36 5.92
CA VAL A 327 -27.09 5.71 6.23
C VAL A 327 -26.36 6.32 5.02
N SER A 328 -26.35 7.65 4.89
CA SER A 328 -25.56 8.31 3.84
C SER A 328 -24.07 7.99 3.97
N VAL A 329 -23.28 8.22 2.91
CA VAL A 329 -21.82 8.00 2.96
C VAL A 329 -21.19 8.80 4.12
N PHE A 330 -21.59 10.05 4.32
CA PHE A 330 -21.10 10.85 5.45
C PHE A 330 -21.52 10.30 6.82
N ALA A 331 -22.73 9.77 6.93
CA ALA A 331 -23.17 9.17 8.19
C ALA A 331 -22.42 7.87 8.51
N TYR A 332 -22.01 7.09 7.50
CA TYR A 332 -21.07 5.98 7.70
C TYR A 332 -19.72 6.47 8.24
N ILE A 333 -19.19 7.57 7.69
CA ILE A 333 -17.95 8.18 8.18
C ILE A 333 -18.10 8.65 9.62
N ASP A 334 -19.19 9.36 9.95
CA ASP A 334 -19.46 9.85 11.30
C ASP A 334 -19.53 8.70 12.32
N GLU A 335 -20.22 7.61 11.97
CA GLU A 335 -20.34 6.40 12.81
C GLU A 335 -18.97 5.75 13.08
N HIS A 336 -18.08 5.77 12.09
CA HIS A 336 -16.75 5.13 12.17
C HIS A 336 -15.61 6.13 12.39
N LEU A 337 -15.91 7.38 12.75
CA LEU A 337 -14.92 8.45 12.88
C LEU A 337 -13.78 8.13 13.87
N PRO A 338 -14.02 7.50 15.03
CA PRO A 338 -12.95 7.09 15.93
C PRO A 338 -11.95 6.14 15.24
N ARG A 339 -12.47 5.20 14.44
CA ARG A 339 -11.64 4.22 13.72
C ARG A 339 -10.85 4.87 12.58
N PHE A 340 -11.44 5.83 11.87
CA PHE A 340 -10.70 6.62 10.88
C PHE A 340 -9.55 7.39 11.50
N ARG A 341 -9.79 8.07 12.64
CA ARG A 341 -8.74 8.80 13.38
C ARG A 341 -7.63 7.87 13.84
N GLU A 342 -8.00 6.72 14.40
CA GLU A 342 -7.06 5.69 14.82
C GLU A 342 -6.18 5.22 13.66
N GLN A 343 -6.77 4.87 12.51
CA GLN A 343 -6.02 4.38 11.34
C GLN A 343 -5.11 5.46 10.74
N LEU A 344 -5.58 6.71 10.65
CA LEU A 344 -4.75 7.83 10.18
C LEU A 344 -3.59 8.13 11.13
N HIS A 345 -3.83 8.10 12.45
CA HIS A 345 -2.78 8.26 13.45
C HIS A 345 -1.75 7.12 13.37
N LYS A 346 -2.23 5.86 13.30
CA LYS A 346 -1.38 4.66 13.19
C LYS A 346 -0.48 4.74 11.96
N ARG A 347 -0.98 5.22 10.83
CA ARG A 347 -0.24 5.43 9.57
C ARG A 347 0.63 6.69 9.56
N GLY A 348 0.60 7.48 10.63
CA GLY A 348 1.32 8.74 10.72
C GLY A 348 0.84 9.83 9.77
N LEU A 349 -0.42 9.74 9.32
CA LEU A 349 -1.07 10.76 8.51
C LEU A 349 -1.74 11.84 9.35
N LEU A 350 -2.04 11.54 10.61
CA LEU A 350 -2.66 12.46 11.54
C LEU A 350 -1.74 12.63 12.75
N ASP A 351 -1.32 13.87 13.01
CA ASP A 351 -0.69 14.19 14.28
C ASP A 351 -1.66 14.03 15.44
N GLY A 352 -1.13 13.53 16.56
CA GLY A 352 -1.88 13.26 17.80
C GLY A 352 -2.53 14.48 18.44
#